data_AF-E4XPU8-F1
#
_entry.id   AF-E4XPU8-F1
#
_cell.length_a   1.000
_cell.length_b   1.000
_cell.length_c   1.000
_cell.angle_alpha   90.00
_cell.angle_beta   90.00
_cell.angle_gamma   90.00
#
_symmetry.space_group_name_H-M   'P 1'
#
loop_
_entity.id
_entity.type
_entity.pdbx_description
1 polymer ?
#
loop_
_entity_poly.entity_id
_entity_poly.type
_entity_poly.pdbx_seq_one_letter_code
_entity_poly.pdbx_strand_id
1 'polypeptide(L)'
;MATEISSRFLKAAADLFQNLKVISYEQLNLNDRFGAVMLDNLVQRGCGLDGINACLSKKTQMDRFKAAGFNDINCKDMYEIYLALPNRDIIERIEFLDDVEIFQQLLQHYGITTATK
;
A
#
# COMPACT_ATOMS: atom_id res chain seq x y z
N MET A 1 6.81 1.81 -11.34
CA MET A 1 6.14 1.15 -12.49
C MET A 1 4.86 1.91 -12.76
N ALA A 2 4.61 2.32 -14.02
CA ALA A 2 3.38 3.02 -14.37
C ALA A 2 2.15 2.17 -14.05
N THR A 3 1.05 2.83 -13.66
CA THR A 3 -0.20 2.16 -13.24
C THR A 3 -0.67 1.13 -14.27
N GLU A 4 -0.66 1.50 -15.56
CA GLU A 4 -1.06 0.62 -16.66
C GLU A 4 -0.22 -0.67 -16.74
N ILE A 5 1.10 -0.57 -16.55
CA ILE A 5 2.00 -1.73 -16.60
C ILE A 5 1.72 -2.66 -15.43
N SER A 6 1.55 -2.11 -14.22
CA SER A 6 1.22 -2.90 -13.02
C SER A 6 -0.14 -3.61 -13.15
N SER A 7 -1.14 -2.93 -13.71
CA SER A 7 -2.47 -3.51 -13.96
C SER A 7 -2.43 -4.63 -14.99
N ARG A 8 -1.66 -4.47 -16.08
CA ARG A 8 -1.47 -5.53 -17.08
C ARG A 8 -0.77 -6.75 -16.49
N PHE A 9 0.24 -6.54 -15.64
CA PHE A 9 0.89 -7.62 -14.93
C PHE A 9 -0.09 -8.39 -14.03
N LEU A 10 -0.89 -7.68 -13.23
CA LEU A 10 -1.91 -8.30 -12.37
C LEU A 10 -2.93 -9.11 -13.21
N LYS A 11 -3.39 -8.56 -14.33
CA LYS A 11 -4.32 -9.26 -15.23
C LYS A 11 -3.69 -10.51 -15.83
N ALA A 12 -2.46 -10.42 -16.32
CA ALA A 12 -1.74 -11.54 -16.90
C ALA A 12 -1.51 -12.66 -15.87
N ALA A 13 -1.13 -12.31 -14.63
CA ALA A 13 -0.98 -13.27 -13.55
C ALA A 13 -2.32 -13.94 -13.20
N ALA A 14 -3.39 -13.14 -13.07
CA ALA A 14 -4.72 -13.66 -12.85
C ALA A 14 -5.13 -14.65 -13.96
N ASP A 15 -4.89 -14.34 -15.23
CA ASP A 15 -5.26 -15.20 -16.36
C ASP A 15 -4.44 -16.50 -16.43
N LEU A 16 -3.19 -16.46 -15.98
CA LEU A 16 -2.28 -17.61 -16.01
C LEU A 16 -2.62 -18.68 -14.97
N PHE A 17 -3.10 -18.27 -13.80
CA PHE A 17 -3.31 -19.16 -12.66
C PHE A 17 -4.79 -19.32 -12.32
N GLN A 18 -5.24 -20.56 -12.18
CA GLN A 18 -6.61 -20.86 -11.72
C GLN A 18 -6.81 -20.53 -10.24
N ASN A 19 -5.79 -20.76 -9.41
CA ASN A 19 -5.78 -20.42 -7.99
C ASN A 19 -4.58 -19.51 -7.73
N LEU A 20 -4.81 -18.26 -7.34
CA LEU A 20 -3.75 -17.28 -7.12
C LEU A 20 -4.05 -16.43 -5.90
N LYS A 21 -3.04 -16.24 -5.05
CA LYS A 21 -3.03 -15.23 -3.99
C LYS A 21 -1.91 -14.25 -4.26
N VAL A 22 -2.24 -12.96 -4.33
CA VAL A 22 -1.28 -11.87 -4.44
C VAL A 22 -1.27 -11.08 -3.14
N ILE A 23 -0.06 -10.72 -2.69
CA ILE A 23 0.16 -9.79 -1.60
C ILE A 23 0.98 -8.64 -2.18
N SER A 24 0.48 -7.42 -2.05
CA SER A 24 1.13 -6.20 -2.50
C SER A 24 1.34 -5.29 -1.30
N TYR A 25 2.58 -4.85 -1.12
CA TYR A 25 2.97 -3.82 -0.15
C TYR A 25 3.53 -2.63 -0.91
N GLU A 26 2.86 -1.48 -0.81
CA GLU A 26 3.28 -0.24 -1.45
C GLU A 26 2.65 0.97 -0.77
N GLN A 27 2.96 2.16 -1.29
CA GLN A 27 2.36 3.40 -0.82
C GLN A 27 0.83 3.38 -0.96
N LEU A 28 0.17 4.12 -0.06
CA LEU A 28 -1.26 4.23 0.06
C LEU A 28 -1.65 5.66 0.46
N ASN A 29 -2.90 6.04 0.22
CA ASN A 29 -3.46 7.33 0.65
C ASN A 29 -2.65 8.56 0.17
N LEU A 30 -2.05 8.49 -1.02
CA LEU A 30 -1.22 9.58 -1.57
C LEU A 30 -2.03 10.81 -2.04
N ASN A 31 -3.33 10.86 -1.75
CA ASN A 31 -4.24 11.91 -2.19
C ASN A 31 -4.40 13.07 -1.18
N ASP A 32 -3.52 13.14 -0.17
CA ASP A 32 -3.51 14.19 0.84
C ASP A 32 -2.21 15.02 0.85
N ARG A 33 -2.09 15.94 1.80
CA ARG A 33 -0.92 16.81 1.93
C ARG A 33 0.35 16.06 2.35
N PHE A 34 0.24 15.04 3.20
CA PHE A 34 1.39 14.25 3.61
C PHE A 34 1.89 13.41 2.43
N GLY A 35 0.98 12.78 1.68
CA GLY A 35 1.27 12.09 0.43
C GLY A 35 1.97 12.98 -0.60
N ALA A 36 1.55 14.25 -0.75
CA ALA A 36 2.23 15.20 -1.62
C ALA A 36 3.68 15.47 -1.18
N VAL A 37 3.91 15.74 0.10
CA VAL A 37 5.26 15.94 0.66
C VAL A 37 6.12 14.68 0.49
N MET A 38 5.55 13.50 0.71
CA MET A 38 6.22 12.22 0.51
C MET A 38 6.66 12.03 -0.95
N LEU A 39 5.80 12.36 -1.91
CA LEU A 39 6.12 12.26 -3.33
C LEU A 39 7.21 13.24 -3.75
N ASP A 40 7.13 14.50 -3.32
CA ASP A 40 8.18 15.49 -3.59
C ASP A 40 9.54 15.03 -3.06
N ASN A 41 9.55 14.49 -1.84
CA ASN A 41 10.73 13.91 -1.20
C ASN A 41 11.32 12.74 -1.98
N LEU A 42 10.50 11.90 -2.61
CA LEU A 42 10.96 10.79 -3.43
C LEU A 42 11.51 11.25 -4.78
N VAL A 43 10.83 12.22 -5.42
CA VAL A 43 11.27 12.82 -6.69
C VAL A 43 12.62 13.52 -6.53
N GLN A 44 12.82 14.27 -5.45
CA GLN A 44 14.10 14.93 -5.15
C GLN A 44 15.27 13.95 -5.00
N ARG A 45 15.00 12.69 -4.66
CA ARG A 45 16.00 11.62 -4.56
C ARG A 45 16.18 10.83 -5.87
N GLY A 46 15.49 11.22 -6.95
CA GLY A 46 15.49 10.51 -8.23
C GLY A 46 14.65 9.22 -8.23
N CYS A 47 13.74 9.07 -7.26
CA CYS A 47 12.91 7.88 -7.07
C CYS A 47 11.41 8.19 -7.26
N GLY A 48 11.07 8.88 -8.34
CA GLY A 48 9.69 9.21 -8.68
C GLY A 48 8.78 7.98 -8.77
N LEU A 49 7.49 8.18 -8.53
CA LEU A 49 6.52 7.11 -8.36
C LEU A 49 5.50 7.12 -9.52
N ASP A 50 5.80 6.47 -10.63
CA ASP A 50 4.91 6.48 -11.83
C ASP A 50 3.53 5.82 -11.60
N GLY A 51 3.40 5.06 -10.51
CA GLY A 51 2.22 4.29 -10.13
C GLY A 51 1.20 5.02 -9.25
N ILE A 52 1.34 6.34 -9.03
CA ILE A 52 0.56 7.11 -8.05
C ILE A 52 -0.95 6.87 -8.14
N ASN A 53 -1.53 6.78 -9.34
CA ASN A 53 -2.98 6.62 -9.52
C ASN A 53 -3.53 5.35 -8.85
N ALA A 54 -2.73 4.29 -8.72
CA ALA A 54 -3.12 3.09 -7.99
C ALA A 54 -3.10 3.29 -6.46
N CYS A 55 -2.24 4.20 -5.99
CA CYS A 55 -1.91 4.39 -4.57
C CYS A 55 -2.66 5.56 -3.92
N LEU A 56 -3.64 6.17 -4.59
CA LEU A 56 -4.38 7.31 -4.08
C LEU A 56 -5.22 6.98 -2.84
N SER A 57 -5.73 5.75 -2.71
CA SER A 57 -6.51 5.32 -1.55
C SER A 57 -6.61 3.78 -1.48
N LYS A 58 -7.10 3.23 -0.36
CA LYS A 58 -7.51 1.81 -0.27
C LYS A 58 -8.43 1.41 -1.42
N LYS A 59 -9.36 2.31 -1.78
CA LYS A 59 -10.32 2.06 -2.86
C LYS A 59 -9.63 1.92 -4.21
N THR A 60 -8.70 2.81 -4.57
CA THR A 60 -7.99 2.71 -5.86
C THR A 60 -7.14 1.45 -5.95
N GLN A 61 -6.53 1.04 -4.83
CA GLN A 61 -5.82 -0.24 -4.75
C GLN A 61 -6.75 -1.42 -5.03
N MET A 62 -7.86 -1.50 -4.29
CA MET A 62 -8.82 -2.59 -4.43
C MET A 62 -9.46 -2.63 -5.82
N ASP A 63 -9.83 -1.48 -6.38
CA ASP A 63 -10.41 -1.37 -7.71
C ASP A 63 -9.43 -1.87 -8.79
N ARG A 64 -8.12 -1.61 -8.64
CA ARG A 64 -7.08 -2.14 -9.55
C ARG A 64 -7.03 -3.67 -9.55
N PHE A 65 -7.05 -4.30 -8.37
CA PHE A 65 -7.11 -5.76 -8.27
C PHE A 65 -8.42 -6.33 -8.81
N LYS A 66 -9.54 -5.68 -8.51
CA LYS A 66 -10.85 -6.09 -9.01
C LYS A 66 -10.91 -6.07 -10.54
N ALA A 67 -10.41 -4.99 -11.15
CA ALA A 67 -10.32 -4.87 -12.60
C ALA A 67 -9.40 -5.92 -13.24
N ALA A 68 -8.41 -6.43 -12.50
CA ALA A 68 -7.53 -7.51 -12.94
C ALA A 68 -8.16 -8.91 -12.83
N GLY A 69 -9.35 -9.06 -12.24
CA GLY A 69 -10.07 -10.34 -12.14
C GLY A 69 -9.92 -11.07 -10.81
N PHE A 70 -9.53 -10.38 -9.74
CA PHE A 70 -9.55 -10.92 -8.37
C PHE A 70 -10.92 -10.73 -7.70
N ASN A 71 -11.29 -11.65 -6.82
CA ASN A 71 -12.63 -11.70 -6.22
C ASN A 71 -12.64 -11.26 -4.75
N ASP A 72 -11.78 -11.85 -3.91
CA ASP A 72 -11.65 -11.51 -2.49
C ASP A 72 -10.41 -10.64 -2.30
N ILE A 73 -10.65 -9.36 -2.02
CA ILE A 73 -9.63 -8.31 -1.97
C ILE A 73 -9.79 -7.56 -0.66
N ASN A 74 -8.69 -7.44 0.09
CA ASN A 74 -8.63 -6.68 1.32
C ASN A 74 -7.39 -5.78 1.30
N CYS A 75 -7.55 -4.51 1.65
CA CYS A 75 -6.46 -3.55 1.75
C CYS A 75 -6.47 -2.92 3.15
N LYS A 76 -5.36 -3.04 3.88
CA LYS A 76 -5.16 -2.40 5.18
C LYS A 76 -3.97 -1.47 5.11
N ASP A 77 -4.09 -0.30 5.72
CA ASP A 77 -2.93 0.54 5.95
C ASP A 77 -2.06 -0.05 7.07
N MET A 78 -0.79 0.36 7.14
CA MET A 78 0.14 -0.20 8.12
C MET A 78 -0.21 0.22 9.55
N TYR A 79 -1.00 1.27 9.76
CA TYR A 79 -1.41 1.68 11.10
C TYR A 79 -2.47 0.73 11.66
N GLU A 80 -3.45 0.32 10.85
CA GLU A 80 -4.39 -0.75 11.20
C GLU A 80 -3.66 -2.06 11.54
N ILE A 81 -2.63 -2.40 10.78
CA ILE A 81 -1.81 -3.60 11.01
C ILE A 81 -1.02 -3.46 12.31
N TYR A 82 -0.36 -2.32 12.51
CA TYR A 82 0.40 -2.00 13.71
C TYR A 82 -0.44 -2.12 14.98
N LEU A 83 -1.65 -1.56 14.97
CA LEU A 83 -2.58 -1.62 16.09
C LEU A 83 -3.03 -3.06 16.41
N ALA A 84 -3.05 -3.94 15.41
CA ALA A 84 -3.46 -5.33 15.55
C ALA A 84 -2.31 -6.30 15.93
N LEU A 85 -1.07 -5.81 16.10
CA LEU A 85 0.06 -6.66 16.48
C LEU A 85 -0.09 -7.19 17.91
N PRO A 86 0.03 -8.51 18.15
CA PRO A 86 -0.19 -9.10 19.47
C PRO A 86 0.89 -8.74 20.51
N ASN A 87 2.10 -8.38 20.05
CA ASN A 87 3.26 -8.07 20.89
C ASN A 87 3.77 -6.64 20.62
N ARG A 88 2.85 -5.70 20.33
CA ARG A 88 3.18 -4.32 19.95
C ARG A 88 3.99 -3.60 21.03
N ASP A 89 3.66 -3.85 22.29
CA ASP A 89 4.32 -3.33 23.48
C ASP A 89 5.80 -3.74 23.59
N ILE A 90 6.19 -4.90 23.05
CA ILE A 90 7.60 -5.33 23.01
C ILE A 90 8.37 -4.48 22.00
N ILE A 91 7.75 -4.19 20.85
CA ILE A 91 8.35 -3.38 19.78
C ILE A 91 8.49 -1.92 20.24
N GLU A 92 7.46 -1.36 20.86
CA GLU A 92 7.42 0.01 21.40
C GLU A 92 8.47 0.25 22.51
N ARG A 93 9.01 -0.81 23.12
CA ARG A 93 10.06 -0.70 24.15
C ARG A 93 11.49 -0.66 23.59
N ILE A 94 11.68 -0.95 22.30
CA ILE A 94 13.02 -1.00 21.69
C ILE A 94 13.63 0.40 21.62
N GLU A 95 12.81 1.40 21.26
CA GLU A 95 13.23 2.80 21.13
C GLU A 95 12.09 3.72 21.56
N PHE A 96 12.43 4.81 22.24
CA PHE A 96 11.45 5.80 22.64
C PHE A 96 10.99 6.61 21.43
N LEU A 97 9.68 6.58 21.14
CA LEU A 97 9.05 7.36 20.09
C LEU A 97 8.41 8.63 20.69
N ASP A 98 8.98 9.79 20.38
CA ASP A 98 8.47 11.10 20.80
C ASP A 98 7.37 11.62 19.86
N ASP A 99 7.53 11.46 18.54
CA ASP A 99 6.61 11.96 17.52
C ASP A 99 5.62 10.88 17.02
N VAL A 100 4.68 10.48 17.88
CA VAL A 100 3.65 9.46 17.58
C VAL A 100 2.77 9.85 16.38
N GLU A 101 2.46 11.14 16.22
CA GLU A 101 1.61 11.63 15.12
C GLU A 101 2.27 11.44 13.75
N ILE A 102 3.57 11.73 13.64
CA ILE A 102 4.34 11.54 12.39
C ILE A 102 4.46 10.06 12.07
N PHE A 103 4.70 9.22 13.08
CA PHE A 103 4.72 7.77 12.90
C PHE A 103 3.38 7.23 12.40
N GLN A 104 2.27 7.67 13.01
CA GLN A 104 0.93 7.31 12.55
C GLN A 104 0.71 7.75 11.10
N GLN A 105 1.03 9.00 10.75
CA GLN A 105 0.90 9.50 9.38
C GLN A 105 1.72 8.65 8.40
N LEU A 106 2.98 8.32 8.74
CA LEU A 106 3.82 7.47 7.90
C LEU A 106 3.18 6.09 7.68
N LEU A 107 2.69 5.44 8.74
CA LEU A 107 2.05 4.12 8.64
C LEU A 107 0.73 4.16 7.87
N GLN A 108 -0.03 5.25 7.94
CA GLN A 108 -1.25 5.42 7.15
C GLN A 108 -0.98 5.58 5.64
N HIS A 109 0.26 5.87 5.25
CA HIS A 109 0.68 6.08 3.85
C HIS A 109 1.35 4.87 3.21
N TYR A 110 1.33 3.73 3.89
CA TYR A 110 1.68 2.43 3.33
C TYR A 110 0.57 1.44 3.61
N GLY A 111 0.40 0.45 2.75
CA GLY A 111 -0.61 -0.57 2.96
C GLY A 111 -0.25 -1.93 2.39
N ILE A 112 -0.86 -2.96 2.97
CA ILE A 112 -0.85 -4.32 2.47
C ILE A 112 -2.20 -4.62 1.83
N THR A 113 -2.18 -4.95 0.55
CA THR A 113 -3.32 -5.48 -0.18
C THR A 113 -3.15 -6.98 -0.38
N THR A 114 -4.13 -7.77 0.04
CA THR A 114 -4.23 -9.19 -0.25
C THR A 114 -5.39 -9.42 -1.20
N ALA A 115 -5.15 -10.17 -2.28
CA ALA A 115 -6.17 -10.49 -3.26
C ALA A 115 -6.12 -11.98 -3.63
N THR A 116 -7.27 -12.62 -3.75
CA THR A 116 -7.39 -14.00 -4.25
C THR A 116 -8.30 -14.09 -5.46
N LYS A 117 -7.93 -14.96 -6.40
CA LYS A 117 -8.72 -15.35 -7.57
C LYS A 117 -9.14 -16.80 -7.41
#